data_AF-A0A960XL05-F1
#
_entry.id   AF-A0A960XL05-F1
#
_cell.length_a   1.000
_cell.length_b   1.000
_cell.length_c   1.000
_cell.angle_alpha   90.00
_cell.angle_beta   90.00
_cell.angle_gamma   90.00
#
_symmetry.space_group_name_H-M   'P 1'
#
loop_
_entity.id
_entity.type
_entity.pdbx_description
1 polymer ?
#
loop_
_entity_poly.entity_id
_entity_poly.type
_entity_poly.pdbx_seq_one_letter_code
_entity_poly.pdbx_strand_id
1 'polypeptide(L)'
;EIPFKILDENLETTTGFASVGTMHFAKGLEFRAVVVLGCDEEVVPHQERIESVTDESDLKVVYESERHLLYVACTRARDRLLVTSSGEPSEFLDDMGYVGSAD
;
A
#
# COMPACT_ATOMS: atom_id res chain seq x y z
N GLU A 1 1.11 -24.24 -1.15
CA GLU A 1 1.89 -22.99 -0.95
C GLU A 1 1.94 -22.26 -2.29
N ILE A 2 1.78 -20.94 -2.31
CA ILE A 2 1.92 -20.15 -3.55
C ILE A 2 3.40 -19.76 -3.66
N PRO A 3 4.15 -20.22 -4.69
CA PRO A 3 5.54 -19.83 -4.85
C PRO A 3 5.63 -18.33 -5.11
N PHE A 4 6.61 -17.66 -4.51
CA PHE A 4 6.79 -16.22 -4.64
C PHE A 4 8.25 -15.82 -4.85
N LYS A 5 8.45 -14.61 -5.37
CA LYS A 5 9.74 -13.92 -5.44
C LYS A 5 9.61 -12.53 -4.84
N ILE A 6 10.66 -12.11 -4.14
CA ILE A 6 10.76 -10.75 -3.64
C ILE A 6 11.14 -9.83 -4.81
N LEU A 7 10.42 -8.73 -4.98
CA LEU A 7 10.78 -7.66 -5.89
C LEU A 7 11.96 -6.88 -5.32
N ASP A 8 12.92 -6.60 -6.19
CA ASP A 8 14.08 -5.75 -5.91
C ASP A 8 14.14 -4.61 -6.94
N GLU A 9 15.25 -3.89 -6.99
CA GLU A 9 15.50 -2.80 -7.92
C GLU A 9 15.44 -3.19 -9.41
N ASN A 10 15.59 -4.48 -9.75
CA ASN A 10 15.47 -4.97 -11.11
C ASN A 10 14.01 -5.13 -11.54
N LEU A 11 13.07 -5.17 -10.57
CA LEU A 11 11.62 -5.26 -10.78
C LEU A 11 11.19 -6.42 -11.69
N GLU A 12 11.96 -7.51 -11.68
CA GLU A 12 11.70 -8.67 -12.53
C GLU A 12 10.53 -9.50 -12.01
N THR A 13 9.55 -9.74 -12.88
CA THR A 13 8.44 -10.66 -12.61
C THR A 13 8.74 -12.04 -13.22
N THR A 14 8.32 -13.12 -12.55
CA THR A 14 8.52 -14.48 -13.04
C THR A 14 7.19 -15.19 -13.16
N THR A 15 6.87 -15.66 -14.37
CA THR A 15 5.66 -16.47 -14.62
C THR A 15 5.61 -17.68 -13.68
N GLY A 16 4.46 -17.91 -13.08
CA GLY A 16 4.25 -19.00 -12.11
C GLY A 16 4.62 -18.66 -10.67
N PHE A 17 5.13 -17.45 -10.40
CA PHE A 17 5.42 -16.95 -9.05
C PHE A 17 4.58 -15.70 -8.75
N ALA A 18 4.19 -15.54 -7.49
CA ALA A 18 3.72 -14.25 -6.98
C ALA A 18 4.92 -13.29 -6.80
N SER A 19 4.70 -12.01 -7.07
CA SER A 19 5.66 -10.96 -6.76
C SER A 19 5.31 -10.33 -5.41
N VAL A 20 6.27 -10.25 -4.49
CA VAL A 20 6.11 -9.71 -3.14
C VAL A 20 7.11 -8.58 -2.93
N GLY A 21 6.66 -7.44 -2.44
CA GLY A 21 7.55 -6.30 -2.22
C GLY A 21 6.82 -5.17 -1.50
N THR A 22 7.53 -4.07 -1.27
CA THR A 22 6.93 -2.85 -0.72
C THR A 22 6.14 -2.11 -1.80
N MET A 23 5.21 -1.24 -1.38
CA MET A 23 4.43 -0.41 -2.31
C MET A 23 5.31 0.45 -3.24
N HIS A 24 6.52 0.81 -2.81
CA HIS A 24 7.46 1.61 -3.59
C HIS A 24 7.90 0.93 -4.89
N PHE A 25 8.00 -0.41 -4.89
CA PHE A 25 8.33 -1.19 -6.09
C PHE A 25 7.14 -1.40 -7.03
N ALA A 26 5.93 -1.01 -6.62
CA ALA A 26 4.73 -1.21 -7.43
C ALA A 26 4.72 -0.33 -8.69
N LYS A 27 5.41 0.82 -8.68
CA LYS A 27 5.37 1.81 -9.76
C LYS A 27 5.85 1.21 -11.10
N GLY A 28 5.03 1.35 -12.13
CA GLY A 28 5.34 0.87 -13.49
C GLY A 28 5.05 -0.61 -13.72
N LEU A 29 4.71 -1.36 -12.68
CA LEU A 29 4.20 -2.73 -12.78
C LEU A 29 2.68 -2.72 -12.95
N GLU A 30 2.11 -3.83 -13.39
CA GLU A 30 0.66 -4.08 -13.41
C GLU A 30 0.40 -5.58 -13.30
N PHE A 31 -0.61 -5.97 -12.52
CA PHE A 31 -0.95 -7.36 -12.25
C PHE A 31 -2.44 -7.59 -12.44
N ARG A 32 -2.82 -8.81 -12.79
CA ARG A 32 -4.25 -9.19 -12.84
C ARG A 32 -4.90 -9.08 -11.46
N ALA A 33 -4.21 -9.53 -10.43
CA ALA A 33 -4.64 -9.42 -9.04
C ALA A 33 -3.53 -8.80 -8.20
N VAL A 34 -3.88 -7.89 -7.30
CA VAL A 34 -2.99 -7.30 -6.30
C VAL A 34 -3.60 -7.47 -4.92
N VAL A 35 -2.74 -7.81 -3.95
CA VAL A 35 -3.08 -7.77 -2.54
C VAL A 35 -2.20 -6.71 -1.88
N VAL A 36 -2.82 -5.69 -1.29
CA VAL A 36 -2.13 -4.71 -0.45
C VAL A 36 -2.38 -5.13 1.00
N LEU A 37 -1.33 -5.61 1.65
CA LEU A 37 -1.39 -6.23 2.96
C LEU A 37 -1.04 -5.21 4.06
N GLY A 38 -1.67 -5.34 5.23
CA GLY A 38 -1.35 -4.55 6.42
C GLY A 38 -1.64 -3.05 6.29
N CYS A 39 -2.78 -2.68 5.68
CA CYS A 39 -3.26 -1.30 5.65
C CYS A 39 -3.91 -0.93 7.00
N ASP A 40 -3.11 -1.00 8.06
CA ASP A 40 -3.49 -0.72 9.44
C ASP A 40 -3.17 0.75 9.81
N GLU A 41 -3.81 1.27 10.85
CA GLU A 41 -3.44 2.51 11.53
C GLU A 41 -1.96 2.47 11.93
N GLU A 42 -1.28 3.63 11.89
CA GLU A 42 0.17 3.81 12.13
C GLU A 42 1.13 3.10 11.16
N VAL A 43 0.64 2.13 10.37
CA VAL A 43 1.40 1.45 9.30
C VAL A 43 1.21 2.18 7.98
N VAL A 44 -0.02 2.55 7.66
CA VAL A 44 -0.37 3.38 6.52
C VAL A 44 -1.28 4.51 7.02
N PRO A 45 -0.86 5.78 6.97
CA PRO A 45 0.48 6.25 6.59
C PRO A 45 1.58 5.80 7.57
N HIS A 46 2.84 5.78 7.10
CA HIS A 46 3.99 5.37 7.93
C HIS A 46 4.25 6.35 9.10
N GLN A 47 3.86 5.97 10.31
CA GLN A 47 3.84 6.86 11.48
C GLN A 47 5.21 7.47 11.81
N GLU A 48 6.28 6.67 11.83
CA GLU A 48 7.63 7.18 12.12
C GLU A 48 8.07 8.26 11.12
N ARG A 49 7.62 8.14 9.85
CA ARG A 49 7.94 9.12 8.82
C ARG A 49 7.19 10.42 9.09
N ILE A 50 5.92 10.34 9.48
CA ILE A 50 5.10 11.50 9.86
C ILE A 50 5.72 12.23 11.05
N GLU A 51 6.08 11.50 12.11
CA GLU A 51 6.62 12.08 13.35
C GLU A 51 7.99 12.74 13.15
N SER A 52 8.75 12.32 12.14
CA SER A 52 10.03 12.93 11.80
C SER A 52 9.92 14.34 11.20
N VAL A 53 8.72 14.75 10.76
CA VAL A 53 8.50 16.04 10.08
C VAL A 53 8.14 17.13 11.07
N THR A 54 8.96 18.18 11.13
CA THR A 54 8.78 19.28 12.09
C THR A 54 8.00 20.47 11.53
N ASP A 55 7.94 20.61 10.20
CA ASP A 55 7.23 21.71 9.53
C ASP A 55 5.85 21.27 9.06
N GLU A 56 4.81 22.07 9.34
CA GLU A 56 3.42 21.73 9.02
C GLU A 56 3.17 21.63 7.50
N SER A 57 3.85 22.45 6.70
CA SER A 57 3.71 22.41 5.24
C SER A 57 4.35 21.13 4.66
N ASP A 58 5.49 20.72 5.20
CA ASP A 58 6.14 19.45 4.84
C ASP A 58 5.31 18.24 5.32
N LEU A 59 4.66 18.35 6.49
CA LEU A 59 3.84 17.27 7.03
C LEU A 59 2.69 16.93 6.09
N LYS A 60 2.00 17.95 5.58
CA LYS A 60 0.94 17.77 4.59
C LYS A 60 1.46 17.09 3.33
N VAL A 61 2.62 17.49 2.82
CA VAL A 61 3.25 16.90 1.63
C VAL A 61 3.59 15.42 1.86
N VAL A 62 4.16 15.09 3.02
CA VAL A 62 4.49 13.70 3.38
C VAL A 62 3.23 12.85 3.47
N TYR A 63 2.21 13.35 4.14
CA TYR A 63 0.93 12.67 4.29
C TYR A 63 0.22 12.42 2.95
N GLU A 64 0.19 13.43 2.06
CA GLU A 64 -0.30 13.27 0.68
C GLU A 64 0.54 12.27 -0.12
N SER A 65 1.86 12.20 0.11
CA SER A 65 2.74 11.24 -0.55
C SER A 65 2.49 9.78 -0.11
N GLU A 66 2.19 9.55 1.18
CA GLU A 66 1.81 8.24 1.71
C GLU A 66 0.46 7.79 1.14
N ARG A 67 -0.51 8.70 1.08
CA ARG A 67 -1.82 8.45 0.44
C ARG A 67 -1.66 8.10 -1.03
N HIS A 68 -0.80 8.84 -1.74
CA HIS A 68 -0.48 8.58 -3.13
C HIS A 68 0.22 7.22 -3.32
N LEU A 69 1.09 6.82 -2.39
CA LEU A 69 1.76 5.51 -2.43
C LEU A 69 0.74 4.36 -2.36
N LEU A 70 -0.23 4.45 -1.45
CA LEU A 70 -1.34 3.48 -1.37
C LEU A 70 -2.14 3.45 -2.67
N TYR A 71 -2.52 4.62 -3.19
CA TYR A 71 -3.21 4.74 -4.48
C TYR A 71 -2.42 4.07 -5.62
N VAL A 72 -1.12 4.31 -5.73
CA VAL A 72 -0.27 3.70 -6.76
C VAL A 72 -0.29 2.18 -6.62
N ALA A 73 -0.13 1.64 -5.41
CA ALA A 73 -0.17 0.20 -5.16
C ALA A 73 -1.53 -0.41 -5.55
N CYS A 74 -2.64 0.19 -5.12
CA CYS A 74 -4.00 -0.28 -5.43
C CYS A 74 -4.29 -0.26 -6.93
N THR A 75 -3.88 0.79 -7.65
CA THR A 75 -4.08 0.92 -9.10
C THR A 75 -3.19 0.00 -9.94
N ARG A 76 -2.32 -0.82 -9.32
CA ARG A 76 -1.62 -1.89 -10.03
C ARG A 76 -2.50 -3.09 -10.35
N ALA A 77 -3.66 -3.20 -9.70
CA ALA A 77 -4.65 -4.23 -10.00
C ALA A 77 -5.41 -3.91 -11.28
N ARG A 78 -5.43 -4.86 -12.22
CA ARG A 78 -6.29 -4.79 -13.41
C ARG A 78 -7.68 -5.39 -13.18
N ASP A 79 -7.75 -6.58 -12.56
CA ASP A 79 -8.99 -7.34 -12.44
C ASP A 79 -9.49 -7.42 -10.99
N ARG A 80 -8.57 -7.64 -10.03
CA ARG A 80 -8.90 -7.90 -8.62
C ARG A 80 -7.96 -7.14 -7.70
N LEU A 81 -8.53 -6.42 -6.76
CA LEU A 81 -7.82 -5.78 -5.66
C LEU A 81 -8.34 -6.37 -4.35
N LEU A 82 -7.43 -6.76 -3.47
CA LEU A 82 -7.72 -7.05 -2.07
C LEU A 82 -6.85 -6.14 -1.21
N VAL A 83 -7.48 -5.38 -0.33
CA VAL A 83 -6.79 -4.57 0.69
C VAL A 83 -7.15 -5.18 2.04
N THR A 84 -6.16 -5.40 2.89
CA THR A 84 -6.37 -6.05 4.19
C THR A 84 -5.80 -5.22 5.32
N SER A 85 -6.52 -5.15 6.43
CA SER A 85 -6.03 -4.77 7.75
C SER A 85 -6.07 -5.99 8.67
N SER A 86 -5.26 -5.97 9.72
CA SER A 86 -5.24 -6.94 10.81
C SER A 86 -5.63 -6.32 12.17
N GLY A 87 -5.57 -4.99 12.29
CA GLY A 87 -5.99 -4.22 13.46
C GLY A 87 -6.95 -3.10 13.08
N GLU A 88 -6.81 -1.94 13.73
CA GLU A 88 -7.56 -0.74 13.35
C GLU A 88 -7.21 -0.39 11.90
N PRO A 89 -8.19 -0.24 11.00
CA PRO A 89 -7.93 0.06 9.60
C PRO A 89 -7.30 1.44 9.42
N SER A 90 -6.41 1.56 8.45
CA SER A 90 -5.86 2.86 8.03
C SER A 90 -6.98 3.84 7.66
N GLU A 91 -6.88 5.08 8.13
CA GLU A 91 -7.78 6.17 7.76
C GLU A 91 -7.80 6.45 6.23
N PHE A 92 -6.78 6.01 5.48
CA PHE A 92 -6.80 6.13 4.02
C PHE A 92 -7.80 5.17 3.35
N LEU A 93 -8.30 4.16 4.06
CA LEU A 93 -9.32 3.26 3.52
C LEU A 93 -10.70 3.92 3.44
N ASP A 94 -10.94 4.99 4.20
CA ASP A 94 -12.17 5.79 4.12
C ASP A 94 -12.37 6.36 2.71
N ASP A 95 -11.28 6.70 2.01
CA ASP A 95 -11.29 7.16 0.61
C ASP A 95 -11.87 6.10 -0.35
N MET A 96 -11.81 4.83 0.03
CA MET A 96 -12.30 3.69 -0.74
C MET A 96 -13.73 3.31 -0.37
N GLY A 97 -14.39 4.10 0.49
CA GLY A 97 -15.72 3.80 1.02
C GLY A 97 -15.71 2.65 2.03
N TYR A 98 -14.54 2.36 2.63
CA TYR A 98 -14.52 1.54 3.83
C TYR A 98 -15.25 2.34 4.92
N VAL A 99 -16.35 1.78 5.40
CA VAL A 99 -17.03 2.29 6.59
C VAL A 99 -16.69 1.24 7.63
N GLY A 100 -15.82 1.59 8.58
CA GLY A 100 -15.48 0.70 9.69
C GLY A 100 -16.73 0.09 10.28
N SER A 101 -16.65 -1.15 10.75
CA SER A 101 -17.72 -1.71 11.57
C SER A 101 -17.88 -0.80 12.78
N ALA A 102 -18.93 0.02 12.76
CA ALA A 102 -19.35 0.78 13.93
C ALA A 102 -19.76 -0.25 14.99
N ASP A 103 -18.82 -0.56 15.88
CA ASP A 103 -19.12 -1.17 17.17
C ASP A 103 -19.62 -0.08 18.15
#